data_AF-A0A179HKX6-F1
#
_entry.id   AF-A0A179HKX6-F1
#
_cell.length_a   1.000
_cell.length_b   1.000
_cell.length_c   1.000
_cell.angle_alpha   90.00
_cell.angle_beta   90.00
_cell.angle_gamma   90.00
#
_symmetry.space_group_name_H-M   'P 1'
#
loop_
_entity.id
_entity.type
_entity.pdbx_description
1 polymer ?
#
loop_
_entity_poly.entity_id
_entity_poly.type
_entity_poly.pdbx_seq_one_letter_code
_entity_poly.pdbx_strand_id
1 'polypeptide(L)'
;MTGLFALLAAQNFTCPGTTSNDATAQQLPSVSTPKPGQAAIRTSSARGKCNCGASVAEARSMGCQYDTLAAAWLPQRCIDQQLTNEFDHSGDGPGGQWRYWYDVNLTKPLSLEDLAEQADNRTFQFYSTSEWHTRHCLFYWRKLLRARFTGVLVEARYDTEAHIVHCGSIFSRHDDFVVSAAVMLNSDGDH
;
A
#
# COMPACT_ATOMS: atom_id res chain seq x y z
N MET A 1 0.93 52.52 33.27
CA MET A 1 0.98 51.82 31.97
C MET A 1 -0.28 50.99 31.84
N THR A 2 -1.32 51.56 31.22
CA THR A 2 -2.61 50.92 30.96
C THR A 2 -2.57 50.25 29.59
N GLY A 3 -2.56 48.91 29.57
CA GLY A 3 -2.60 48.12 28.34
C GLY A 3 -4.03 47.77 27.96
N LEU A 4 -4.45 48.21 26.77
CA LEU A 4 -5.71 47.91 26.11
C LEU A 4 -5.79 46.41 25.75
N PHE A 5 -6.81 45.71 26.25
CA PHE A 5 -7.20 44.40 25.72
C PHE A 5 -8.11 44.60 24.51
N ALA A 6 -7.65 44.19 23.33
CA ALA A 6 -8.47 44.15 22.13
C ALA A 6 -9.33 42.87 22.14
N LEU A 7 -10.66 43.04 22.23
CA LEU A 7 -11.61 41.96 21.96
C LEU A 7 -11.66 41.71 20.45
N LEU A 8 -11.24 40.51 20.03
CA LEU A 8 -11.53 40.00 18.69
C LEU A 8 -12.95 39.42 18.68
N ALA A 9 -13.85 40.08 17.94
CA ALA A 9 -15.20 39.61 17.71
C ALA A 9 -15.18 38.37 16.80
N ALA A 10 -15.88 37.31 17.23
CA ALA A 10 -16.15 36.14 16.41
C ALA A 10 -17.11 36.54 15.27
N GLN A 11 -16.65 36.44 14.03
CA GLN A 11 -17.49 36.64 12.85
C GLN A 11 -18.22 35.34 12.52
N ASN A 12 -19.54 35.36 12.62
CA ASN A 12 -20.43 34.27 12.23
C ASN A 12 -20.43 34.12 10.71
N PHE A 13 -19.82 33.06 10.20
CA PHE A 13 -19.95 32.67 8.80
C PHE A 13 -21.23 31.85 8.62
N THR A 14 -22.29 32.49 8.11
CA THR A 14 -23.47 31.80 7.60
C THR A 14 -23.24 31.38 6.15
N CYS A 15 -23.37 30.08 5.86
CA CYS A 15 -23.39 29.57 4.48
C CYS A 15 -24.74 29.89 3.82
N PRO A 16 -24.78 30.58 2.66
CA PRO A 16 -26.02 30.74 1.92
C PRO A 16 -26.43 29.42 1.26
N GLY A 17 -27.70 29.05 1.45
CA GLY A 17 -28.29 27.83 0.92
C GLY A 17 -28.35 27.79 -0.61
N THR A 18 -28.01 26.64 -1.17
CA THR A 18 -28.21 26.31 -2.57
C THR A 18 -29.68 25.93 -2.81
N THR A 19 -30.38 26.73 -3.62
CA THR A 19 -31.68 26.36 -4.19
C THR A 19 -31.45 25.34 -5.31
N SER A 20 -31.80 24.08 -5.07
CA SER A 20 -31.88 23.04 -6.10
C SER A 20 -33.19 23.19 -6.87
N ASN A 21 -33.10 23.61 -8.14
CA ASN A 21 -34.24 23.56 -9.06
C ASN A 21 -34.28 22.20 -9.75
N ASP A 22 -35.48 21.62 -9.77
CA ASP A 22 -35.88 20.39 -10.43
C ASP A 22 -35.45 20.34 -11.91
N ALA A 23 -34.76 19.26 -12.27
CA ALA A 23 -34.56 18.84 -13.65
C ALA A 23 -35.14 17.44 -13.83
N THR A 24 -36.23 17.39 -14.56
CA THR A 24 -37.06 16.25 -14.93
C THR A 24 -36.23 15.11 -15.53
N ALA A 25 -36.23 13.94 -14.89
CA ALA A 25 -35.65 12.72 -15.43
C ALA A 25 -36.53 12.19 -16.57
N GLN A 26 -36.04 12.26 -17.81
CA GLN A 26 -36.66 11.59 -18.96
C GLN A 26 -36.13 10.16 -19.06
N GLN A 27 -37.05 9.20 -19.12
CA GLN A 27 -36.82 7.76 -19.16
C GLN A 27 -36.13 7.34 -20.48
N LEU A 28 -34.97 6.68 -20.39
CA LEU A 28 -34.30 6.05 -21.54
C LEU A 28 -34.97 4.69 -21.89
N PRO A 29 -35.05 4.32 -23.19
CA PRO A 29 -35.64 3.05 -23.61
C PRO A 29 -34.75 1.84 -23.26
N SER A 30 -35.40 0.75 -22.88
CA SER A 30 -34.84 -0.53 -22.44
C SER A 30 -34.12 -1.29 -23.56
N VAL A 31 -32.82 -1.57 -23.36
CA VAL A 31 -32.01 -2.46 -24.21
C VAL A 31 -32.24 -3.92 -23.82
N SER A 32 -32.55 -4.77 -24.81
CA SER A 32 -32.79 -6.21 -24.65
C SER A 32 -31.51 -7.00 -24.37
N THR A 33 -31.53 -7.88 -23.38
CA THR A 33 -30.43 -8.80 -23.04
C THR A 33 -30.47 -10.09 -23.89
N PRO A 34 -29.33 -10.59 -24.40
CA PRO A 34 -29.24 -11.93 -24.97
C PRO A 34 -29.12 -13.02 -23.88
N LYS A 35 -29.73 -14.18 -24.16
CA LYS A 35 -29.77 -15.42 -23.34
C LYS A 35 -28.38 -16.03 -23.07
N PRO A 36 -28.23 -16.87 -22.03
CA PRO A 36 -26.96 -17.40 -21.57
C PRO A 36 -26.49 -18.58 -22.42
N GLY A 37 -25.34 -18.41 -23.07
CA GLY A 37 -24.52 -19.50 -23.61
C GLY A 37 -23.27 -19.63 -22.73
N GLN A 38 -23.09 -20.80 -22.13
CA GLN A 38 -21.98 -21.13 -21.25
C GLN A 38 -20.66 -21.11 -22.03
N ALA A 39 -19.93 -20.00 -21.94
CA ALA A 39 -18.49 -19.99 -22.10
C ALA A 39 -17.88 -19.99 -20.69
N ALA A 40 -17.00 -20.96 -20.43
CA ALA A 40 -16.40 -21.22 -19.14
C ALA A 40 -15.78 -19.95 -18.52
N ILE A 41 -16.43 -19.43 -17.48
CA ILE A 41 -15.86 -18.43 -16.59
C ILE A 41 -14.69 -19.12 -15.89
N ARG A 42 -13.47 -18.86 -16.37
CA ARG A 42 -12.27 -19.11 -15.56
C ARG A 42 -12.43 -18.27 -14.29
N THR A 43 -12.70 -18.94 -13.18
CA THR A 43 -12.84 -18.35 -11.85
C THR A 43 -11.51 -17.73 -11.42
N SER A 44 -11.25 -16.50 -11.87
CA SER A 44 -10.16 -15.66 -11.38
C SER A 44 -10.48 -14.98 -10.04
N SER A 45 -11.59 -15.34 -9.39
CA SER A 45 -12.08 -14.73 -8.15
C SER A 45 -11.89 -15.60 -6.90
N ALA A 46 -11.17 -16.71 -6.97
CA ALA A 46 -10.96 -17.60 -5.81
C ALA A 46 -9.63 -17.38 -5.06
N ARG A 47 -8.73 -16.56 -5.60
CA ARG A 47 -7.53 -16.09 -4.90
C ARG A 47 -7.78 -14.63 -4.55
N GLY A 48 -7.45 -14.21 -3.34
CA GLY A 48 -7.78 -12.90 -2.80
C GLY A 48 -7.33 -11.72 -3.69
N LYS A 49 -7.72 -10.51 -3.28
CA LYS A 49 -7.53 -9.28 -4.06
C LYS A 49 -6.06 -9.03 -4.46
N CYS A 50 -5.08 -9.47 -3.66
CA CYS A 50 -3.64 -9.29 -3.85
C CYS A 50 -2.83 -10.58 -3.61
N ASN A 51 -3.34 -11.73 -4.07
CA ASN A 51 -2.68 -13.04 -3.95
C ASN A 51 -1.95 -13.45 -5.24
N CYS A 52 -0.70 -13.91 -5.09
CA CYS A 52 0.21 -14.34 -6.17
C CYS A 52 0.64 -15.81 -6.09
N GLY A 53 -0.20 -16.67 -5.51
CA GLY A 53 0.07 -18.10 -5.41
C GLY A 53 0.90 -18.48 -4.19
N ALA A 54 1.56 -19.64 -4.27
CA ALA A 54 2.27 -20.25 -3.16
C ALA A 54 3.79 -20.39 -3.39
N SER A 55 4.30 -19.97 -4.55
CA SER A 55 5.74 -19.89 -4.84
C SER A 55 6.09 -18.73 -5.78
N VAL A 56 7.35 -18.30 -5.80
CA VAL A 56 7.89 -17.31 -6.74
C VAL A 56 7.67 -17.76 -8.19
N ALA A 57 7.88 -19.05 -8.47
CA ALA A 57 7.62 -19.62 -9.79
C ALA A 57 6.14 -19.47 -10.21
N GLU A 58 5.21 -19.72 -9.28
CA GLU A 58 3.78 -19.51 -9.54
C GLU A 58 3.46 -18.02 -9.71
N ALA A 59 3.98 -17.14 -8.86
CA ALA A 59 3.80 -15.70 -8.95
C ALA A 59 4.22 -15.16 -10.32
N ARG A 60 5.39 -15.57 -10.81
CA ARG A 60 5.87 -15.25 -12.16
C ARG A 60 4.93 -15.78 -13.25
N SER A 61 4.45 -17.02 -13.11
CA SER A 61 3.49 -17.62 -14.07
C SER A 61 2.14 -16.88 -14.10
N MET A 62 1.77 -16.24 -13.00
CA MET A 62 0.55 -15.43 -12.86
C MET A 62 0.73 -13.97 -13.33
N GLY A 63 1.95 -13.58 -13.73
CA GLY A 63 2.27 -12.20 -14.10
C GLY A 63 2.33 -11.24 -12.91
N CYS A 64 2.55 -11.76 -11.70
CA CYS A 64 2.84 -10.93 -10.54
C CYS A 64 4.24 -10.32 -10.63
N GLN A 65 4.41 -9.18 -9.96
CA GLN A 65 5.67 -8.47 -9.87
C GLN A 65 6.05 -8.29 -8.41
N TYR A 66 7.35 -8.27 -8.13
CA TYR A 66 7.85 -7.94 -6.80
C TYR A 66 7.72 -6.44 -6.55
N ASP A 67 6.95 -6.07 -5.53
CA ASP A 67 6.76 -4.70 -5.06
C ASP A 67 7.62 -4.47 -3.83
N THR A 68 8.57 -3.54 -3.94
CA THR A 68 9.56 -3.24 -2.88
C THR A 68 8.96 -2.52 -1.69
N LEU A 69 7.95 -1.66 -1.94
CA LEU A 69 7.21 -0.96 -0.90
C LEU A 69 6.49 -1.99 -0.01
N ALA A 70 5.80 -2.95 -0.61
CA ALA A 70 5.17 -4.06 0.09
C ALA A 70 6.17 -5.10 0.61
N ALA A 71 7.34 -5.25 0.00
CA ALA A 71 8.16 -6.45 0.15
C ALA A 71 7.35 -7.73 -0.15
N ALA A 72 6.63 -7.74 -1.28
CA ALA A 72 5.75 -8.84 -1.66
C ALA A 72 5.63 -9.00 -3.17
N TRP A 73 5.36 -10.22 -3.63
CA TRP A 73 4.88 -10.47 -4.98
C TRP A 73 3.39 -10.14 -5.07
N LEU A 74 3.04 -9.20 -5.95
CA LEU A 74 1.70 -8.66 -6.08
C LEU A 74 1.22 -8.66 -7.53
N PRO A 75 -0.11 -8.80 -7.76
CA PRO A 75 -0.67 -8.56 -9.07
C PRO A 75 -0.68 -7.05 -9.36
N GLN A 76 -0.64 -6.66 -10.64
CA GLN A 76 -0.54 -5.24 -11.03
C GLN A 76 -1.59 -4.33 -10.39
N ARG A 77 -2.81 -4.84 -10.16
CA ARG A 77 -3.91 -4.09 -9.51
C ARG A 77 -3.63 -3.68 -8.05
N CYS A 78 -2.61 -4.25 -7.41
CA CYS A 78 -2.22 -3.95 -6.03
C CYS A 78 -0.90 -3.16 -5.94
N ILE A 79 -0.30 -2.83 -7.08
CA ILE A 79 0.96 -2.10 -7.17
C ILE A 79 0.65 -0.65 -7.56
N ASP A 80 1.02 0.29 -6.69
CA ASP A 80 1.02 1.71 -7.03
C ASP A 80 2.38 2.07 -7.62
N GLN A 81 2.57 1.80 -8.92
CA GLN A 81 3.88 1.88 -9.56
C GLN A 81 4.57 3.24 -9.37
N GLN A 82 3.81 4.33 -9.41
CA GLN A 82 4.36 5.67 -9.20
C GLN A 82 4.92 5.80 -7.78
N LEU A 83 4.17 5.32 -6.78
CA LEU A 83 4.55 5.43 -5.37
C LEU A 83 5.70 4.48 -5.02
N THR A 84 5.69 3.25 -5.55
CA THR A 84 6.79 2.28 -5.40
C THR A 84 8.07 2.81 -6.02
N ASN A 85 8.01 3.39 -7.23
CA ASN A 85 9.19 3.99 -7.85
C ASN A 85 9.75 5.15 -7.02
N GLU A 86 8.88 5.97 -6.42
CA GLU A 86 9.34 7.04 -5.52
C GLU A 86 9.99 6.46 -4.25
N PHE A 87 9.41 5.40 -3.69
CA PHE A 87 9.99 4.68 -2.55
C PHE A 87 11.38 4.14 -2.88
N ASP A 88 11.55 3.50 -4.04
CA ASP A 88 12.81 2.91 -4.51
C ASP A 88 13.96 3.90 -4.71
N HIS A 89 13.65 5.20 -4.78
CA HIS A 89 14.64 6.28 -4.90
C HIS A 89 14.74 7.13 -3.63
N SER A 90 14.09 6.71 -2.55
CA SER A 90 14.08 7.42 -1.25
C SER A 90 15.02 6.81 -0.21
N GLY A 91 15.80 5.80 -0.60
CA GLY A 91 16.74 5.08 0.24
C GLY A 91 18.07 5.78 0.49
N ASP A 92 18.79 5.27 1.49
CA ASP A 92 20.08 5.75 1.98
C ASP A 92 21.29 5.19 1.19
N GLY A 93 21.01 4.34 0.20
CA GLY A 93 21.97 3.72 -0.70
C GLY A 93 22.36 4.57 -1.91
N PRO A 94 23.35 4.11 -2.69
CA PRO A 94 23.72 4.74 -3.96
C PRO A 94 22.51 4.86 -4.89
N GLY A 95 22.31 6.04 -5.47
CA GLY A 95 21.17 6.30 -6.37
C GLY A 95 19.80 6.30 -5.69
N GLY A 96 19.75 6.40 -4.35
CA GLY A 96 18.49 6.38 -3.60
C GLY A 96 17.94 4.99 -3.33
N GLN A 97 18.74 3.93 -3.54
CA GLN A 97 18.29 2.56 -3.31
C GLN A 97 18.26 2.20 -1.82
N TRP A 98 17.35 1.31 -1.45
CA TRP A 98 17.33 0.71 -0.11
C TRP A 98 18.39 -0.37 0.05
N ARG A 99 18.91 -0.53 1.27
CA ARG A 99 19.81 -1.62 1.64
C ARG A 99 19.06 -2.68 2.46
N TYR A 100 19.40 -3.94 2.21
CA TYR A 100 18.82 -5.10 2.88
C TYR A 100 19.94 -6.03 3.36
N TRP A 101 19.66 -6.81 4.40
CA TRP A 101 20.64 -7.72 4.99
C TRP A 101 20.04 -9.07 5.37
N TYR A 102 20.89 -10.10 5.35
CA TYR A 102 20.57 -11.44 5.82
C TYR A 102 20.61 -11.56 7.36
N ASP A 103 21.26 -10.63 8.05
CA ASP A 103 21.52 -10.70 9.48
C ASP A 103 21.18 -9.40 10.21
N VAL A 104 20.77 -9.55 11.47
CA VAL A 104 20.39 -8.44 12.35
C VAL A 104 21.53 -7.44 12.62
N ASN A 105 22.80 -7.87 12.49
CA ASN A 105 23.95 -7.00 12.70
C ASN A 105 24.27 -6.14 11.47
N LEU A 106 23.49 -6.26 10.39
CA LEU A 106 23.65 -5.52 9.14
C LEU A 106 25.03 -5.71 8.48
N THR A 107 25.57 -6.92 8.56
CA THR A 107 26.93 -7.23 8.06
C THR A 107 26.95 -8.02 6.75
N LYS A 108 25.87 -8.74 6.43
CA LYS A 108 25.74 -9.58 5.24
C LYS A 108 24.71 -8.95 4.29
N PRO A 109 25.17 -8.19 3.28
CA PRO A 109 24.26 -7.52 2.36
C PRO A 109 23.43 -8.54 1.58
N LEU A 110 22.19 -8.15 1.31
CA LEU A 110 21.20 -8.89 0.51
C LEU A 110 20.81 -8.02 -0.68
N SER A 111 20.94 -8.56 -1.89
CA SER A 111 20.52 -7.87 -3.10
C SER A 111 18.99 -7.85 -3.22
N LEU A 112 18.45 -6.90 -3.97
CA LEU A 112 17.00 -6.83 -4.21
C LEU A 112 16.48 -8.05 -4.98
N GLU A 113 17.27 -8.56 -5.92
CA GLU A 113 16.97 -9.76 -6.69
C GLU A 113 16.92 -10.98 -5.77
N ASP A 114 17.94 -11.19 -4.94
CA ASP A 114 17.96 -12.29 -3.97
C ASP A 114 16.81 -12.19 -2.97
N LEU A 115 16.49 -10.97 -2.51
CA LEU A 115 15.39 -10.72 -1.59
C LEU A 115 14.06 -11.18 -2.19
N ALA A 116 13.76 -10.80 -3.43
CA ALA A 116 12.54 -11.20 -4.11
C ALA A 116 12.39 -12.72 -4.21
N GLU A 117 13.50 -13.45 -4.40
CA GLU A 117 13.52 -14.91 -4.47
C GLU A 117 13.33 -15.59 -3.10
N GLN A 118 13.48 -14.89 -1.97
CA GLN A 118 13.28 -15.48 -0.63
C GLN A 118 11.82 -15.77 -0.28
N ALA A 119 10.85 -15.38 -1.12
CA ALA A 119 9.43 -15.55 -0.84
C ALA A 119 9.01 -17.03 -0.68
N ASP A 120 9.76 -17.96 -1.28
CA ASP A 120 9.55 -19.41 -1.12
C ASP A 120 9.97 -19.91 0.27
N ASN A 121 10.91 -19.22 0.92
CA ASN A 121 11.34 -19.54 2.27
C ASN A 121 10.47 -18.81 3.31
N ARG A 122 9.40 -19.47 3.76
CA ARG A 122 8.44 -18.92 4.73
C ARG A 122 9.02 -18.57 6.10
N THR A 123 10.24 -19.02 6.41
CA THR A 123 10.93 -18.70 7.66
C THR A 123 11.96 -17.59 7.52
N PHE A 124 12.24 -17.18 6.28
CA PHE A 124 13.19 -16.13 6.00
C PHE A 124 12.64 -14.78 6.46
N GLN A 125 13.52 -14.00 7.09
CA GLN A 125 13.31 -12.58 7.31
C GLN A 125 14.53 -11.83 6.80
N PHE A 126 14.29 -10.73 6.09
CA PHE A 126 15.34 -9.76 5.80
C PHE A 126 15.39 -8.73 6.92
N TYR A 127 16.53 -8.08 7.04
CA TYR A 127 16.75 -6.97 7.95
C TYR A 127 16.96 -5.67 7.17
N SER A 128 16.53 -4.54 7.73
CA SER A 128 16.81 -3.21 7.19
C SER A 128 16.87 -2.15 8.31
N THR A 129 17.05 -0.89 7.92
CA THR A 129 17.25 0.24 8.83
C THR A 129 15.94 0.79 9.39
N SER A 130 16.04 1.55 10.49
CA SER A 130 14.95 2.36 11.04
C SER A 130 14.40 3.36 10.02
N GLU A 131 15.26 3.92 9.16
CA GLU A 131 14.85 4.82 8.08
C GLU A 131 13.98 4.12 7.04
N TRP A 132 14.36 2.91 6.59
CA TRP A 132 13.54 2.10 5.69
C TRP A 132 12.16 1.87 6.28
N HIS A 133 12.08 1.50 7.57
CA HIS A 133 10.80 1.23 8.23
C HIS A 133 9.92 2.48 8.35
N THR A 134 10.53 3.61 8.73
CA THR A 134 9.85 4.91 8.81
C THR A 134 9.27 5.32 7.45
N ARG A 135 10.05 5.12 6.38
CA ARG A 135 9.64 5.44 5.01
C ARG A 135 8.58 4.48 4.51
N HIS A 136 8.71 3.18 4.76
CA HIS A 136 7.67 2.19 4.48
C HIS A 136 6.33 2.61 5.11
N CYS A 137 6.32 2.95 6.40
CA CYS A 137 5.11 3.41 7.10
C CYS A 137 4.49 4.67 6.46
N LEU A 138 5.31 5.67 6.14
CA LEU A 138 4.84 6.90 5.51
C LEU A 138 4.26 6.64 4.10
N PHE A 139 4.95 5.83 3.29
CA PHE A 139 4.51 5.51 1.94
C PHE A 139 3.27 4.62 1.94
N TYR A 140 3.11 3.70 2.88
CA TYR A 140 1.86 2.94 3.01
C TYR A 140 0.67 3.82 3.39
N TRP A 141 0.87 4.81 4.26
CA TRP A 141 -0.19 5.78 4.54
C TRP A 141 -0.58 6.56 3.27
N ARG A 142 0.39 6.95 2.44
CA ARG A 142 0.12 7.55 1.13
C ARG A 142 -0.62 6.58 0.20
N LYS A 143 -0.26 5.30 0.16
CA LYS A 143 -0.93 4.25 -0.64
C LYS A 143 -2.42 4.14 -0.25
N LEU A 144 -2.71 4.12 1.05
CA LEU A 144 -4.10 4.09 1.58
C LEU A 144 -4.93 5.31 1.16
N LEU A 145 -4.33 6.51 1.15
CA LEU A 145 -5.00 7.70 0.62
C LEU A 145 -5.22 7.59 -0.89
N ARG A 146 -4.18 7.18 -1.63
CA ARG A 146 -4.18 7.08 -3.11
C ARG A 146 -5.18 6.07 -3.64
N ALA A 147 -5.33 4.93 -2.96
CA ALA A 147 -6.28 3.88 -3.30
C ALA A 147 -7.72 4.39 -3.49
N ARG A 148 -8.10 5.48 -2.79
CA ARG A 148 -9.44 6.11 -2.89
C ARG A 148 -9.74 6.71 -4.27
N PHE A 149 -8.71 7.04 -5.05
CA PHE A 149 -8.87 7.73 -6.33
C PHE A 149 -8.06 7.13 -7.48
N THR A 150 -7.12 6.21 -7.23
CA THR A 150 -6.37 5.51 -8.28
C THR A 150 -7.00 4.17 -8.67
N GLY A 151 -7.84 3.59 -7.81
CA GLY A 151 -8.36 2.23 -7.99
C GLY A 151 -7.35 1.12 -7.68
N VAL A 152 -6.14 1.47 -7.25
CA VAL A 152 -5.17 0.49 -6.70
C VAL A 152 -5.76 -0.13 -5.43
N LEU A 153 -5.62 -1.45 -5.32
CA LEU A 153 -6.03 -2.17 -4.11
C LEU A 153 -4.90 -2.17 -3.10
N VAL A 154 -5.25 -1.94 -1.83
CA VAL A 154 -4.35 -2.18 -0.70
C VAL A 154 -4.55 -3.61 -0.22
N GLU A 155 -3.44 -4.28 0.07
CA GLU A 155 -3.40 -5.64 0.54
C GLU A 155 -4.00 -5.73 1.94
N ALA A 156 -4.76 -6.79 2.23
CA ALA A 156 -5.51 -6.90 3.48
C ALA A 156 -4.62 -6.75 4.74
N ARG A 157 -3.39 -7.27 4.69
CA ARG A 157 -2.43 -7.15 5.81
C ARG A 157 -2.06 -5.71 6.18
N TYR A 158 -2.21 -4.77 5.24
CA TYR A 158 -1.89 -3.36 5.43
C TYR A 158 -3.12 -2.46 5.52
N ASP A 159 -4.28 -2.95 5.05
CA ASP A 159 -5.57 -2.26 5.12
C ASP A 159 -6.29 -2.52 6.46
N THR A 160 -5.58 -2.27 7.56
CA THR A 160 -6.11 -2.43 8.93
C THR A 160 -5.76 -1.23 9.80
N GLU A 161 -6.62 -0.93 10.78
CA GLU A 161 -6.32 0.08 11.79
C GLU A 161 -5.07 -0.29 12.61
N ALA A 162 -4.87 -1.57 12.89
CA ALA A 162 -3.68 -2.07 13.60
C ALA A 162 -2.39 -1.69 12.86
N HIS A 163 -2.37 -1.79 11.53
CA HIS A 163 -1.20 -1.39 10.74
C HIS A 163 -0.96 0.13 10.79
N ILE A 164 -2.01 0.96 10.77
CA ILE A 164 -1.89 2.42 10.94
C ILE A 164 -1.38 2.79 12.34
N VAL A 165 -1.90 2.15 13.39
CA VAL A 165 -1.43 2.37 14.76
C VAL A 165 0.04 1.98 14.91
N HIS A 166 0.45 0.84 14.33
CA HIS A 166 1.86 0.44 14.25
C HIS A 166 2.71 1.51 13.55
N CYS A 167 2.31 1.95 12.35
CA CYS A 167 2.99 3.02 11.61
C CYS A 167 3.15 4.29 12.46
N GLY A 168 2.10 4.71 13.16
CA GLY A 168 2.13 5.87 14.06
C GLY A 168 3.16 5.72 15.19
N SER A 169 3.32 4.51 15.73
CA SER A 169 4.31 4.23 16.78
C SER A 169 5.75 4.35 16.27
N ILE A 170 6.00 3.99 15.00
CA ILE A 170 7.33 4.09 14.39
C ILE A 170 7.80 5.55 14.33
N PHE A 171 6.90 6.49 14.01
CA PHE A 171 7.23 7.92 13.99
C PHE A 171 7.54 8.51 15.37
N SER A 172 7.16 7.81 16.44
CA SER A 172 7.45 8.22 17.82
C SER A 172 8.76 7.65 18.35
N ARG A 173 9.43 6.77 17.59
CA ARG A 173 10.76 6.26 17.94
C ARG A 173 11.83 7.27 17.55
N HIS A 174 12.73 7.55 18.48
CA HIS A 174 13.82 8.50 18.31
C HIS A 174 15.21 7.83 18.32
N ASP A 175 15.25 6.55 18.68
CA ASP A 175 16.43 5.70 18.63
C ASP A 175 16.55 5.02 17.26
N ASP A 176 17.79 4.78 16.81
CA ASP A 176 18.04 3.90 15.68
C ASP A 176 17.80 2.45 16.10
N PHE A 177 17.14 1.70 15.22
CA PHE A 177 16.83 0.29 15.43
C PHE A 177 16.88 -0.48 14.10
N VAL A 178 17.03 -1.79 14.21
CA VAL A 178 16.95 -2.71 13.07
C VAL A 178 15.54 -3.26 12.99
N VAL A 179 14.96 -3.25 11.79
CA VAL A 179 13.68 -3.90 11.51
C VAL A 179 13.91 -5.24 10.82
N SER A 180 13.01 -6.20 11.03
CA SER A 180 12.93 -7.40 10.20
C SER A 180 11.55 -7.56 9.58
N ALA A 181 11.48 -8.15 8.39
CA ALA A 181 10.23 -8.48 7.71
C ALA A 181 10.41 -9.70 6.81
N ALA A 182 9.29 -10.35 6.46
CA ALA A 182 9.26 -11.46 5.51
C ALA A 182 8.85 -10.98 4.12
N VAL A 183 9.16 -11.76 3.09
CA VAL A 183 8.69 -11.54 1.72
C VAL A 183 7.44 -12.36 1.46
N MET A 184 6.38 -11.70 1.00
CA MET A 184 5.05 -12.33 0.92
C MET A 184 4.65 -12.70 -0.51
N LEU A 185 4.03 -13.87 -0.69
CA LEU A 185 3.36 -14.29 -1.93
C LEU A 185 1.84 -14.13 -1.86
N ASN A 186 1.30 -14.15 -0.64
CA ASN A 186 -0.12 -13.94 -0.37
C ASN A 186 -0.26 -12.79 0.63
N SER A 187 -0.57 -11.60 0.13
CA SER A 187 -0.73 -10.42 0.97
C SER A 187 -2.17 -10.21 1.46
N ASP A 188 -3.09 -11.13 1.14
CA ASP A 188 -4.47 -11.12 1.63
C ASP A 188 -4.71 -12.05 2.82
N GLY A 189 -3.70 -12.81 3.24
CA GLY A 189 -3.81 -13.70 4.39
C GLY A 189 -3.67 -12.93 5.70
N ASP A 190 -4.44 -13.34 6.72
CA ASP A 190 -4.15 -12.98 8.10
C ASP A 190 -2.85 -13.66 8.51
N HIS A 191 -1.96 -12.90 9.16
CA HIS A 191 -0.71 -13.39 9.77
C HIS A 191 -0.80 -13.26 11.28
#